data_AF-A0A3D2U8N6-F1
#
_entry.id   AF-A0A3D2U8N6-F1
#
_cell.length_a   1.000
_cell.length_b   1.000
_cell.length_c   1.000
_cell.angle_alpha   90.00
_cell.angle_beta   90.00
_cell.angle_gamma   90.00
#
_symmetry.space_group_name_H-M   'P 1'
#
loop_
_entity.id
_entity.type
_entity.pdbx_description
1 polymer ?
#
loop_
_entity_poly.entity_id
_entity_poly.type
_entity_poly.pdbx_seq_one_letter_code
_entity_poly.pdbx_strand_id
1 'polypeptide(L)'
;QAADPPAGNGDGAEPSGAKGLPPVGRVVAGTSEKSAPKSVASQPDATRVEVPTETKPVEPSAVPAAAVPPSPVLVISVDGTRQRSYPTLNAALVDAVDGSQIVLRYNGVRVENPVRVAKKNITIRGAEGFRPGIEFRPKKTGDGVQPRMITVTAGPLQVINAELRMVVPRGEPTSLAMLSLQRPEQVRLRNVVVTVVNPARHPVTVIELTPEPGAMRNMKKMMKEGMEIEPLEITIDRSLIRGHADLVRVRQIDPAELSLNHCVLGLGGSLLHATGIGGTAPKKRGVVELDLVHVTALVGENLIRLDSGEERRYVPSVRAHSRDSIFSHVNDRPLVSMAGNIDLEMFRGLLAWRNGEKNFFDDYSVFWWLGSDKDTIDFTGWKQQWSPAGSRNGTVAWQSPRATGDELAWDRLGLTDFRLADEAAPENRPVATDGTDAGANLSLLPEVSRVVVPTPE
;
A
#
# COMPACT_ATOMS: atom_id res chain seq x y z
N GLN A 1 13.37 -54.56 -40.39
CA GLN A 1 12.96 -54.07 -41.72
C GLN A 1 12.68 -52.59 -41.58
N ALA A 2 13.47 -51.78 -42.27
CA ALA A 2 13.45 -50.33 -42.25
C ALA A 2 12.32 -49.78 -43.14
N ALA A 3 11.82 -48.59 -42.81
CA ALA A 3 11.17 -47.71 -43.78
C ALA A 3 11.38 -46.26 -43.34
N ASP A 4 12.30 -45.60 -44.03
CA ASP A 4 12.52 -44.14 -44.04
C ASP A 4 11.33 -43.41 -44.68
N PRO A 5 11.09 -42.13 -44.33
CA PRO A 5 10.29 -41.21 -45.13
C PRO A 5 11.16 -40.44 -46.15
N PRO A 6 10.58 -39.94 -47.27
CA PRO A 6 11.36 -39.35 -48.35
C PRO A 6 11.68 -37.87 -48.11
N ALA A 7 12.88 -37.48 -48.55
CA ALA A 7 13.29 -36.10 -48.78
C ALA A 7 12.95 -35.65 -50.20
N GLY A 8 12.60 -34.37 -50.37
CA GLY A 8 12.44 -33.71 -51.67
C GLY A 8 12.42 -32.19 -51.52
N ASN A 9 13.50 -31.57 -52.01
CA ASN A 9 13.87 -30.14 -51.93
C ASN A 9 13.06 -29.22 -52.86
N GLY A 10 13.12 -27.91 -52.58
CA GLY A 10 13.03 -26.86 -53.60
C GLY A 10 12.75 -25.45 -53.06
N ASP A 11 13.81 -24.64 -52.92
CA ASP A 11 13.98 -23.17 -53.04
C ASP A 11 12.73 -22.25 -52.96
N GLY A 12 12.71 -21.10 -52.29
CA GLY A 12 13.75 -20.15 -51.88
C GLY A 12 13.20 -18.74 -52.11
N ALA A 13 13.18 -17.89 -51.09
CA ALA A 13 13.08 -16.42 -51.21
C ALA A 13 13.19 -15.76 -49.81
N GLU A 14 14.28 -15.05 -49.57
CA GLU A 14 14.36 -13.98 -48.55
C GLU A 14 13.55 -12.75 -49.01
N PRO A 15 13.18 -11.84 -48.07
CA PRO A 15 14.08 -10.70 -47.81
C PRO A 15 14.22 -10.30 -46.32
N SER A 16 15.46 -9.92 -45.96
CA SER A 16 15.88 -8.74 -45.16
C SER A 16 14.76 -7.89 -44.51
N GLY A 17 14.78 -7.47 -43.24
CA GLY A 17 15.87 -7.08 -42.33
C GLY A 17 15.50 -5.76 -41.62
N ALA A 18 16.00 -5.54 -40.39
CA ALA A 18 15.95 -4.34 -39.50
C ALA A 18 15.09 -4.53 -38.23
N LYS A 19 15.50 -4.20 -37.00
CA LYS A 19 16.71 -3.55 -36.43
C LYS A 19 16.78 -3.91 -34.94
N GLY A 20 17.96 -4.34 -34.48
CA GLY A 20 18.26 -4.54 -33.05
C GLY A 20 18.58 -3.21 -32.35
N LEU A 21 18.18 -3.12 -31.08
CA LEU A 21 18.51 -2.04 -30.14
C LEU A 21 19.94 -2.23 -29.59
N PRO A 22 20.75 -1.17 -29.41
CA PRO A 22 22.11 -1.31 -28.90
C PRO A 22 22.18 -1.23 -27.36
N PRO A 23 23.26 -1.79 -26.76
CA PRO A 23 23.51 -1.74 -25.31
C PRO A 23 24.17 -0.42 -24.90
N VAL A 24 23.83 0.10 -23.72
CA VAL A 24 24.47 1.31 -23.16
C VAL A 24 25.72 0.91 -22.37
N GLY A 25 26.87 1.22 -22.96
CA GLY A 25 28.19 1.10 -22.36
C GLY A 25 28.57 2.34 -21.53
N ARG A 26 29.22 2.03 -20.42
CA ARG A 26 29.88 2.89 -19.43
C ARG A 26 31.02 3.71 -20.04
N VAL A 27 31.11 5.00 -19.73
CA VAL A 27 32.29 5.83 -20.00
C VAL A 27 32.82 6.42 -18.69
N VAL A 28 34.10 6.17 -18.44
CA VAL A 28 34.96 6.71 -17.39
C VAL A 28 36.07 7.51 -18.07
N ALA A 29 36.43 8.66 -17.47
CA ALA A 29 37.66 9.48 -17.56
C ALA A 29 37.25 10.96 -17.72
N GLY A 30 37.77 11.95 -17.00
CA GLY A 30 38.96 12.04 -16.16
C GLY A 30 39.72 13.33 -16.53
N THR A 31 39.85 14.26 -15.57
CA THR A 31 40.85 15.36 -15.46
C THR A 31 40.84 16.45 -16.57
N SER A 32 41.00 17.76 -16.30
CA SER A 32 42.05 18.42 -15.52
C SER A 32 41.71 19.88 -15.13
N GLU A 33 42.32 20.28 -14.01
CA GLU A 33 42.70 21.60 -13.47
C GLU A 33 42.84 22.81 -14.43
N LYS A 34 42.48 24.03 -13.99
CA LYS A 34 43.41 25.06 -13.42
C LYS A 34 42.79 26.46 -13.23
N SER A 35 43.07 27.01 -12.05
CA SER A 35 43.48 28.40 -11.75
C SER A 35 42.52 29.60 -11.84
N ALA A 36 42.35 30.23 -10.67
CA ALA A 36 41.92 31.60 -10.42
C ALA A 36 42.96 32.65 -10.84
N PRO A 37 42.59 33.95 -10.75
CA PRO A 37 43.41 34.85 -9.95
C PRO A 37 42.61 35.76 -9.00
N LYS A 38 43.30 36.17 -7.92
CA LYS A 38 42.93 37.24 -6.96
C LYS A 38 43.71 38.53 -7.28
N SER A 39 43.13 39.70 -7.01
CA SER A 39 43.79 40.97 -6.59
C SER A 39 42.65 41.93 -6.17
N VAL A 40 42.45 42.42 -4.93
CA VAL A 40 43.21 43.23 -3.94
C VAL A 40 43.26 44.74 -4.25
N ALA A 41 42.82 45.53 -3.23
CA ALA A 41 43.05 46.97 -2.92
C ALA A 41 42.28 48.03 -3.75
N SER A 42 41.84 49.21 -3.26
CA SER A 42 41.70 49.89 -1.95
C SER A 42 40.83 51.16 -2.14
N GLN A 43 40.23 51.68 -1.06
CA GLN A 43 39.55 53.00 -0.89
C GLN A 43 40.50 54.21 -1.15
N PRO A 44 40.05 55.51 -1.31
CA PRO A 44 39.10 56.24 -0.43
C PRO A 44 38.22 57.40 -0.98
N ASP A 45 37.12 57.63 -0.24
CA ASP A 45 36.49 58.86 0.30
C ASP A 45 36.05 60.11 -0.51
N ALA A 46 34.98 60.71 0.04
CA ALA A 46 34.38 62.04 -0.09
C ALA A 46 33.54 62.37 -1.34
N THR A 47 32.21 62.58 -1.17
CA THR A 47 31.64 63.91 -0.86
C THR A 47 30.14 63.80 -0.55
N ARG A 48 29.75 64.43 0.56
CA ARG A 48 28.43 64.62 1.17
C ARG A 48 27.55 65.59 0.37
N VAL A 49 26.28 65.26 0.20
CA VAL A 49 25.16 66.24 0.13
C VAL A 49 23.93 65.63 0.85
N GLU A 50 23.53 66.26 1.96
CA GLU A 50 22.23 66.10 2.64
C GLU A 50 21.17 66.96 1.94
N VAL A 51 19.90 66.51 1.86
CA VAL A 51 18.64 67.01 2.51
C VAL A 51 17.45 66.18 1.94
N PRO A 52 16.18 66.19 2.45
CA PRO A 52 15.63 66.21 3.82
C PRO A 52 14.75 64.98 4.16
N THR A 53 14.49 64.85 5.45
CA THR A 53 13.51 64.00 6.15
C THR A 53 12.10 64.04 5.56
N GLU A 54 11.54 62.88 5.19
CA GLU A 54 10.12 62.69 4.92
C GLU A 54 9.52 61.63 5.87
N THR A 55 8.35 61.97 6.39
CA THR A 55 7.63 61.38 7.50
C THR A 55 7.22 59.92 7.29
N LYS A 56 7.50 59.10 8.30
CA LYS A 56 7.09 57.69 8.44
C LYS A 56 5.55 57.57 8.50
N PRO A 57 4.88 56.83 7.59
CA PRO A 57 3.52 56.37 7.82
C PRO A 57 3.54 55.22 8.83
N VAL A 58 2.74 55.34 9.88
CA VAL A 58 2.49 54.27 10.86
C VAL A 58 1.68 53.19 10.16
N GLU A 59 2.35 52.07 9.87
CA GLU A 59 1.73 50.83 9.42
C GLU A 59 0.95 50.23 10.60
N PRO A 60 -0.37 50.02 10.49
CA PRO A 60 -1.14 49.42 11.56
C PRO A 60 -0.68 47.97 11.76
N SER A 61 -0.13 47.71 12.93
CA SER A 61 0.30 46.39 13.40
C SER A 61 -0.87 45.40 13.25
N ALA A 62 -0.81 44.55 12.23
CA ALA A 62 -1.72 43.43 12.08
C ALA A 62 -1.52 42.50 13.27
N VAL A 63 -2.53 42.46 14.15
CA VAL A 63 -2.63 41.46 15.21
C VAL A 63 -2.71 40.09 14.51
N PRO A 64 -1.81 39.13 14.78
CA PRO A 64 -1.95 37.79 14.22
C PRO A 64 -3.28 37.21 14.72
N ALA A 65 -4.16 36.87 13.78
CA ALA A 65 -5.40 36.20 14.05
C ALA A 65 -5.12 34.96 14.90
N ALA A 66 -5.66 34.94 16.12
CA ALA A 66 -5.53 33.80 17.01
C ALA A 66 -6.07 32.55 16.29
N ALA A 67 -5.18 31.60 16.02
CA ALA A 67 -5.55 30.34 15.40
C ALA A 67 -6.59 29.64 16.27
N VAL A 68 -7.76 29.37 15.71
CA VAL A 68 -8.82 28.60 16.38
C VAL A 68 -8.23 27.26 16.82
N PRO A 69 -8.29 26.89 18.12
CA PRO A 69 -7.72 25.65 18.58
C PRO A 69 -8.41 24.46 17.90
N PRO A 70 -7.67 23.43 17.49
CA PRO A 70 -8.25 22.30 16.78
C PRO A 70 -9.26 21.59 17.68
N SER A 71 -10.38 21.16 17.10
CA SER A 71 -11.44 20.45 17.82
C SER A 71 -10.87 19.26 18.61
N PRO A 72 -11.31 19.07 19.87
CA PRO A 72 -10.72 18.08 20.76
C PRO A 72 -11.00 16.65 20.32
N VAL A 73 -10.06 15.77 20.62
CA VAL A 73 -10.20 14.30 20.57
C VAL A 73 -10.80 13.84 21.89
N LEU A 74 -11.88 13.06 21.87
CA LEU A 74 -12.53 12.59 23.07
C LEU A 74 -12.07 11.17 23.40
N VAL A 75 -11.69 10.90 24.65
CA VAL A 75 -11.51 9.53 25.16
C VAL A 75 -12.73 9.19 26.01
N ILE A 76 -13.32 8.04 25.72
CA ILE A 76 -14.39 7.42 26.49
C ILE A 76 -13.84 6.09 27.03
N SER A 77 -13.82 5.93 28.35
CA SER A 77 -13.41 4.68 28.99
C SER A 77 -14.38 3.52 28.70
N VAL A 78 -13.94 2.29 28.96
CA VAL A 78 -14.73 1.05 28.75
C VAL A 78 -16.09 1.10 29.43
N ASP A 79 -16.14 1.63 30.65
CA ASP A 79 -17.35 1.74 31.47
C ASP A 79 -18.21 2.98 31.12
N GLY A 80 -17.77 3.80 30.16
CA GLY A 80 -18.45 5.02 29.75
C GLY A 80 -18.46 6.15 30.80
N THR A 81 -17.86 5.94 31.97
CA THR A 81 -17.94 6.89 33.10
C THR A 81 -16.93 8.02 32.98
N ARG A 82 -15.79 7.79 32.31
CA ARG A 82 -14.75 8.79 32.11
C ARG A 82 -14.77 9.27 30.67
N GLN A 83 -15.22 10.50 30.50
CA GLN A 83 -15.13 11.23 29.26
C GLN A 83 -14.15 12.39 29.43
N ARG A 84 -13.05 12.38 28.69
CA ARG A 84 -12.04 13.45 28.74
C ARG A 84 -11.61 13.88 27.35
N SER A 85 -11.48 15.19 27.18
CA SER A 85 -11.07 15.82 25.93
C SER A 85 -9.57 16.03 25.90
N TYR A 86 -8.98 15.77 24.74
CA TYR A 86 -7.55 15.86 24.48
C TYR A 86 -7.25 16.74 23.29
N PRO A 87 -6.14 17.50 23.33
CA PRO A 87 -5.76 18.34 22.22
C PRO A 87 -5.09 17.57 21.09
N THR A 88 -4.75 16.28 21.24
CA THR A 88 -4.08 15.45 20.20
C THR A 88 -4.50 13.99 20.33
N LEU A 89 -4.36 13.22 19.23
CA LEU A 89 -4.58 11.78 19.24
C LEU A 89 -3.58 11.05 20.15
N ASN A 90 -2.32 11.49 20.16
CA ASN A 90 -1.30 10.89 21.01
C ASN A 90 -1.63 11.04 22.50
N ALA A 91 -2.04 12.23 22.95
CA ALA A 91 -2.41 12.46 24.35
C ALA A 91 -3.61 11.58 24.77
N ALA A 92 -4.59 11.43 23.86
CA ALA A 92 -5.71 10.52 24.05
C ALA A 92 -5.27 9.05 24.21
N LEU A 93 -4.36 8.58 23.35
CA LEU A 93 -3.84 7.19 23.38
C LEU A 93 -2.99 6.89 24.63
N VAL A 94 -2.25 7.88 25.12
CA VAL A 94 -1.44 7.75 26.33
C VAL A 94 -2.33 7.54 27.57
N ASP A 95 -3.37 8.36 27.73
CA ASP A 95 -4.28 8.28 28.87
C ASP A 95 -5.32 7.14 28.76
N ALA A 96 -5.67 6.73 27.53
CA ALA A 96 -6.59 5.64 27.29
C ALA A 96 -6.18 4.38 28.05
N VAL A 97 -7.11 3.79 28.80
CA VAL A 97 -6.95 2.48 29.43
C VAL A 97 -7.30 1.37 28.44
N ASP A 98 -6.96 0.12 28.77
CA ASP A 98 -7.36 -1.03 27.97
C ASP A 98 -8.88 -1.06 27.73
N GLY A 99 -9.28 -1.33 26.50
CA GLY A 99 -10.67 -1.33 26.02
C GLY A 99 -11.28 0.04 25.68
N SER A 100 -10.54 1.14 25.83
CA SER A 100 -11.08 2.49 25.62
C SER A 100 -11.48 2.78 24.17
N GLN A 101 -12.47 3.68 24.02
CA GLN A 101 -12.85 4.25 22.73
C GLN A 101 -12.35 5.70 22.61
N ILE A 102 -11.59 5.97 21.55
CA ILE A 102 -11.17 7.30 21.16
C ILE A 102 -12.14 7.81 20.09
N VAL A 103 -13.00 8.74 20.47
CA VAL A 103 -14.05 9.31 19.63
C VAL A 103 -13.60 10.65 19.05
N LEU A 104 -13.53 10.71 17.73
CA LEU A 104 -13.13 11.88 16.97
C LEU A 104 -14.38 12.67 16.58
N ARG A 105 -14.53 13.88 17.12
CA ARG A 105 -15.68 14.78 16.92
C ARG A 105 -15.29 16.01 16.10
N TYR A 106 -14.78 15.78 14.90
CA TYR A 106 -14.41 16.84 13.96
C TYR A 106 -14.55 16.35 12.52
N ASN A 107 -14.66 17.30 11.61
CA ASN A 107 -14.67 17.08 10.17
C ASN A 107 -13.39 17.66 9.56
N GLY A 108 -12.97 17.07 8.43
CA GLY A 108 -11.77 17.50 7.73
C GLY A 108 -10.50 16.94 8.35
N VAL A 109 -9.37 17.41 7.84
CA VAL A 109 -8.06 16.82 8.09
C VAL A 109 -7.37 17.51 9.25
N ARG A 110 -6.82 16.69 10.16
CA ARG A 110 -6.02 17.10 11.30
C ARG A 110 -4.67 16.42 11.22
N VAL A 111 -3.60 17.21 11.27
CA VAL A 111 -2.23 16.68 11.24
C VAL A 111 -1.87 16.15 12.62
N GLU A 112 -1.41 14.90 12.67
CA GLU A 112 -0.93 14.24 13.88
C GLU A 112 0.52 13.79 13.71
N ASN A 113 1.24 13.72 14.83
CA ASN A 113 2.54 13.06 14.88
C ASN A 113 2.34 11.53 14.91
N PRO A 114 3.36 10.74 14.55
CA PRO A 114 3.33 9.30 14.74
C PRO A 114 2.90 8.89 16.16
N VAL A 115 2.04 7.88 16.25
CA VAL A 115 1.45 7.38 17.49
C VAL A 115 1.73 5.90 17.72
N ARG A 116 1.59 5.47 18.98
CA ARG A 116 1.76 4.07 19.38
C ARG A 116 0.57 3.59 20.19
N VAL A 117 0.10 2.40 19.85
CA VAL A 117 -0.84 1.59 20.63
C VAL A 117 -0.08 0.37 21.10
N ALA A 118 0.08 0.19 22.40
CA ALA A 118 0.86 -0.93 22.93
C ALA A 118 0.12 -1.61 24.08
N LYS A 119 -0.11 -2.91 23.95
CA LYS A 119 -0.70 -3.78 24.99
C LYS A 119 -2.07 -3.28 25.48
N LYS A 120 -2.88 -2.75 24.57
CA LYS A 120 -4.23 -2.25 24.84
C LYS A 120 -5.16 -2.61 23.68
N ASN A 121 -6.39 -2.98 24.00
CA ASN A 121 -7.52 -3.00 23.08
C ASN A 121 -8.03 -1.57 22.89
N ILE A 122 -7.84 -0.99 21.71
CA ILE A 122 -8.24 0.39 21.43
C ILE A 122 -9.14 0.45 20.21
N THR A 123 -10.23 1.22 20.32
CA THR A 123 -11.04 1.62 19.17
C THR A 123 -10.86 3.11 18.90
N ILE A 124 -10.40 3.48 17.71
CA ILE A 124 -10.40 4.85 17.21
C ILE A 124 -11.58 4.98 16.26
N ARG A 125 -12.50 5.93 16.52
CA ARG A 125 -13.71 6.07 15.69
C ARG A 125 -14.15 7.50 15.45
N GLY A 126 -14.66 7.77 14.26
CA GLY A 126 -15.50 8.94 14.02
C GLY A 126 -16.80 8.87 14.83
N ALA A 127 -17.19 10.01 15.42
CA ALA A 127 -18.54 10.18 15.94
C ALA A 127 -19.57 10.14 14.81
N GLU A 128 -20.83 9.86 15.16
CA GLU A 128 -21.93 9.89 14.20
C GLU A 128 -22.07 11.27 13.54
N GLY A 129 -22.27 11.30 12.23
CA GLY A 129 -22.30 12.54 11.45
C GLY A 129 -20.94 13.21 11.24
N PHE A 130 -19.86 12.71 11.84
CA PHE A 130 -18.50 13.22 11.63
C PHE A 130 -17.71 12.39 10.62
N ARG A 131 -16.76 13.04 9.94
CA ARG A 131 -15.80 12.49 8.98
C ARG A 131 -14.40 13.03 9.31
N PRO A 132 -13.76 12.51 10.36
CA PRO A 132 -12.45 12.94 10.79
C PRO A 132 -11.36 12.37 9.88
N GLY A 133 -10.47 13.23 9.39
CA GLY A 133 -9.24 12.81 8.72
C GLY A 133 -8.03 12.98 9.63
N ILE A 134 -7.24 11.91 9.79
CA ILE A 134 -5.95 11.92 10.49
C ILE A 134 -4.85 11.92 9.43
N GLU A 135 -4.10 13.02 9.32
CA GLU A 135 -2.98 13.12 8.40
C GLU A 135 -1.64 12.99 9.12
N PHE A 136 -0.80 12.11 8.61
CA PHE A 136 0.58 11.99 9.03
C PHE A 136 1.52 12.52 7.94
N ARG A 137 2.53 13.28 8.39
CA ARG A 137 3.61 13.80 7.57
C ARG A 137 4.94 13.27 8.11
N PRO A 138 5.45 12.12 7.61
CA PRO A 138 6.72 11.57 8.04
C PRO A 138 7.82 12.62 7.95
N LYS A 139 8.57 12.79 9.04
CA LYS A 139 9.78 13.62 9.07
C LYS A 139 10.99 12.69 9.15
N LYS A 140 12.12 13.08 8.53
CA LYS A 140 13.39 12.39 8.74
C LYS A 140 13.70 12.42 10.24
N THR A 141 13.86 11.26 10.86
CA THR A 141 14.43 11.15 12.19
C THR A 141 15.94 10.95 12.03
N GLY A 142 16.74 11.67 12.83
CA GLY A 142 18.21 11.62 12.74
C GLY A 142 18.82 10.32 13.30
N ASP A 143 18.00 9.41 13.80
CA ASP A 143 18.39 8.17 14.48
C ASP A 143 18.38 6.93 13.57
N GLY A 144 18.08 7.08 12.29
CA GLY A 144 17.99 5.96 11.34
C GLY A 144 16.79 5.03 11.56
N VAL A 145 15.89 5.34 12.49
CA VAL A 145 14.65 4.59 12.70
C VAL A 145 13.66 4.96 11.60
N GLN A 146 13.17 3.97 10.85
CA GLN A 146 12.23 4.25 9.77
C GLN A 146 10.89 4.73 10.33
N PRO A 147 10.30 5.82 9.79
CA PRO A 147 9.04 6.33 10.30
C PRO A 147 7.89 5.32 10.13
N ARG A 148 7.09 5.14 11.18
CA ARG A 148 5.86 4.33 11.22
C ARG A 148 4.76 5.17 11.85
N MET A 149 3.67 5.41 11.13
CA MET A 149 2.70 6.43 11.55
C MET A 149 1.86 5.96 12.74
N ILE A 150 1.35 4.73 12.69
CA ILE A 150 0.66 4.06 13.78
C ILE A 150 1.40 2.76 14.06
N THR A 151 2.06 2.67 15.22
CA THR A 151 2.70 1.42 15.65
C THR A 151 1.78 0.68 16.61
N VAL A 152 1.44 -0.58 16.30
CA VAL A 152 0.65 -1.46 17.16
C VAL A 152 1.54 -2.58 17.68
N THR A 153 1.73 -2.62 19.00
CA THR A 153 2.57 -3.61 19.67
C THR A 153 1.74 -4.37 20.69
N ALA A 154 1.33 -5.59 20.36
CA ALA A 154 0.40 -6.40 21.16
C ALA A 154 -0.99 -5.75 21.40
N GLY A 155 -2.00 -6.61 21.54
CA GLY A 155 -3.40 -6.21 21.70
C GLY A 155 -4.08 -5.80 20.37
N PRO A 156 -5.42 -5.67 20.38
CA PRO A 156 -6.19 -5.38 19.19
C PRO A 156 -6.37 -3.88 18.93
N LEU A 157 -6.47 -3.49 17.65
CA LEU A 157 -6.79 -2.13 17.21
C LEU A 157 -8.00 -2.14 16.26
N GLN A 158 -8.95 -1.26 16.51
CA GLN A 158 -10.05 -0.99 15.57
C GLN A 158 -10.03 0.48 15.11
N VAL A 159 -10.20 0.71 13.81
CA VAL A 159 -10.40 2.05 13.23
C VAL A 159 -11.71 2.05 12.45
N ILE A 160 -12.61 2.97 12.80
CA ILE A 160 -13.99 2.98 12.29
C ILE A 160 -14.40 4.38 11.85
N ASN A 161 -14.99 4.53 10.67
CA ASN A 161 -15.55 5.79 10.17
C ASN A 161 -14.55 6.96 10.23
N ALA A 162 -13.33 6.76 9.72
CA ALA A 162 -12.27 7.76 9.73
C ALA A 162 -11.44 7.70 8.45
N GLU A 163 -10.83 8.83 8.08
CA GLU A 163 -9.84 8.86 7.01
C GLU A 163 -8.41 8.83 7.59
N LEU A 164 -7.55 8.00 7.03
CA LEU A 164 -6.12 7.97 7.32
C LEU A 164 -5.35 8.47 6.10
N ARG A 165 -4.56 9.52 6.26
CA ARG A 165 -3.81 10.13 5.17
C ARG A 165 -2.33 10.16 5.50
N MET A 166 -1.49 9.75 4.56
CA MET A 166 -0.05 9.86 4.69
C MET A 166 0.49 10.67 3.52
N VAL A 167 1.14 11.79 3.82
CA VAL A 167 1.79 12.64 2.83
C VAL A 167 3.28 12.40 2.87
N VAL A 168 3.77 11.67 1.88
CA VAL A 168 5.15 11.21 1.82
C VAL A 168 6.04 12.35 1.31
N PRO A 169 7.13 12.70 2.03
CA PRO A 169 8.05 13.75 1.59
C PRO A 169 8.77 13.34 0.30
N ARG A 170 9.10 14.30 -0.57
CA ARG A 170 9.85 14.07 -1.83
C ARG A 170 11.36 13.83 -1.64
N GLY A 171 11.78 13.51 -0.42
CA GLY A 171 13.19 13.45 -0.05
C GLY A 171 13.90 12.21 -0.61
N GLU A 172 14.95 11.79 0.09
CA GLU A 172 15.59 10.52 -0.21
C GLU A 172 14.61 9.34 -0.01
N PRO A 173 14.69 8.29 -0.84
CA PRO A 173 13.88 7.10 -0.69
C PRO A 173 13.98 6.51 0.72
N THR A 174 12.84 6.43 1.40
CA THR A 174 12.74 5.80 2.72
C THR A 174 11.53 4.86 2.75
N SER A 175 11.70 3.70 3.40
CA SER A 175 10.61 2.76 3.60
C SER A 175 9.69 3.26 4.70
N LEU A 176 8.40 3.43 4.39
CA LEU A 176 7.39 3.99 5.28
C LEU A 176 6.20 3.05 5.42
N ALA A 177 5.56 3.07 6.58
CA ALA A 177 4.28 2.39 6.77
C ALA A 177 3.26 3.26 7.49
N MET A 178 1.99 3.18 7.07
CA MET A 178 0.87 3.78 7.81
C MET A 178 0.64 3.02 9.13
N LEU A 179 0.45 1.70 9.06
CA LEU A 179 0.35 0.81 10.22
C LEU A 179 1.56 -0.12 10.27
N SER A 180 2.26 -0.14 11.40
CA SER A 180 3.32 -1.13 11.70
C SER A 180 2.80 -2.07 12.78
N LEU A 181 2.69 -3.34 12.41
CA LEU A 181 2.13 -4.38 13.26
C LEU A 181 3.28 -5.23 13.81
N GLN A 182 3.44 -5.17 15.12
CA GLN A 182 4.44 -5.90 15.89
C GLN A 182 3.71 -6.84 16.86
N ARG A 183 3.28 -7.99 16.33
CA ARG A 183 2.45 -8.98 17.02
C ARG A 183 1.16 -8.42 17.64
N PRO A 184 0.31 -7.70 16.89
CA PRO A 184 -1.05 -7.51 17.36
C PRO A 184 -1.79 -8.85 17.37
N GLU A 185 -2.87 -8.91 18.13
CA GLU A 185 -3.83 -10.03 18.05
C GLU A 185 -4.75 -9.83 16.84
N GLN A 186 -5.25 -8.60 16.67
CA GLN A 186 -6.23 -8.27 15.66
C GLN A 186 -6.15 -6.81 15.23
N VAL A 187 -6.35 -6.53 13.95
CA VAL A 187 -6.52 -5.17 13.41
C VAL A 187 -7.77 -5.12 12.53
N ARG A 188 -8.70 -4.22 12.84
CA ARG A 188 -9.93 -4.04 12.06
C ARG A 188 -10.04 -2.62 11.52
N LEU A 189 -10.23 -2.49 10.22
CA LEU A 189 -10.50 -1.24 9.52
C LEU A 189 -11.91 -1.33 8.93
N ARG A 190 -12.84 -0.46 9.36
CA ARG A 190 -14.22 -0.48 8.86
C ARG A 190 -14.70 0.90 8.45
N ASN A 191 -15.27 1.01 7.25
CA ASN A 191 -15.71 2.30 6.70
C ASN A 191 -14.59 3.35 6.75
N VAL A 192 -13.37 2.95 6.39
CA VAL A 192 -12.22 3.85 6.38
C VAL A 192 -11.86 4.25 4.94
N VAL A 193 -11.29 5.44 4.82
CA VAL A 193 -10.57 5.86 3.61
C VAL A 193 -9.09 5.96 3.96
N VAL A 194 -8.24 5.20 3.29
CA VAL A 194 -6.79 5.35 3.41
C VAL A 194 -6.25 5.99 2.13
N THR A 195 -5.57 7.13 2.25
CA THR A 195 -4.94 7.83 1.12
C THR A 195 -3.44 8.00 1.35
N VAL A 196 -2.62 7.45 0.46
CA VAL A 196 -1.18 7.66 0.43
C VAL A 196 -0.80 8.61 -0.71
N VAL A 197 -0.38 9.83 -0.36
CA VAL A 197 0.14 10.80 -1.32
C VAL A 197 1.65 10.61 -1.42
N ASN A 198 2.10 9.93 -2.48
CA ASN A 198 3.49 9.53 -2.67
C ASN A 198 4.00 9.90 -4.08
N PRO A 199 4.20 11.20 -4.35
CA PRO A 199 4.58 11.68 -5.67
C PRO A 199 5.98 11.24 -6.10
N ALA A 200 6.87 10.95 -5.14
CA ALA A 200 8.23 10.47 -5.38
C ALA A 200 8.32 8.93 -5.45
N ARG A 201 7.19 8.22 -5.38
CA ARG A 201 7.09 6.76 -5.47
C ARG A 201 8.05 6.03 -4.54
N HIS A 202 8.22 6.54 -3.32
CA HIS A 202 9.00 5.86 -2.29
C HIS A 202 8.38 4.51 -1.96
N PRO A 203 9.18 3.54 -1.45
CA PRO A 203 8.65 2.25 -1.00
C PRO A 203 7.75 2.46 0.23
N VAL A 204 6.45 2.44 0.02
CA VAL A 204 5.44 2.74 1.05
C VAL A 204 4.47 1.57 1.14
N THR A 205 4.07 1.22 2.36
CA THR A 205 3.02 0.22 2.62
C THR A 205 1.94 0.79 3.52
N VAL A 206 0.69 0.36 3.35
CA VAL A 206 -0.38 0.72 4.28
C VAL A 206 -0.24 -0.07 5.57
N ILE A 207 -0.02 -1.37 5.48
CA ILE A 207 0.17 -2.27 6.63
C ILE A 207 1.51 -2.98 6.48
N GLU A 208 2.32 -2.95 7.53
CA GLU A 208 3.59 -3.69 7.59
C GLU A 208 3.53 -4.71 8.71
N LEU A 209 3.73 -5.99 8.38
CA LEU A 209 3.89 -7.06 9.36
C LEU A 209 5.38 -7.24 9.64
N THR A 210 5.78 -6.95 10.86
CA THR A 210 7.19 -7.02 11.29
C THR A 210 7.34 -7.88 12.53
N PRO A 211 8.46 -8.61 12.67
CA PRO A 211 8.79 -9.25 13.93
C PRO A 211 8.89 -8.20 15.04
N GLU A 212 8.45 -8.55 16.25
CA GLU A 212 8.64 -7.70 17.42
C GLU A 212 10.16 -7.54 17.72
N PRO A 213 10.67 -6.30 17.89
CA PRO A 213 12.06 -6.07 18.25
C PRO A 213 12.47 -6.84 19.52
N GLY A 214 13.50 -7.68 19.42
CA GLY A 214 14.01 -8.47 20.57
C GLY A 214 13.24 -9.77 20.87
N ALA A 215 12.18 -10.09 20.12
CA ALA A 215 11.35 -11.27 20.37
C ALA A 215 12.10 -12.61 20.30
N MET A 216 13.15 -12.72 19.47
CA MET A 216 13.98 -13.94 19.40
C MET A 216 14.65 -14.31 20.73
N ARG A 217 14.99 -13.33 21.58
CA ARG A 217 15.63 -13.58 22.89
C ARG A 217 14.63 -14.07 23.95
N ASN A 218 13.38 -13.60 23.88
CA ASN A 218 12.36 -13.89 24.88
C ASN A 218 11.56 -15.16 24.54
N MET A 219 11.31 -15.44 23.25
CA MET A 219 10.57 -16.64 22.82
C MET A 219 11.26 -17.96 23.19
N LYS A 220 12.59 -18.02 23.07
CA LYS A 220 13.37 -19.22 23.40
C LYS A 220 13.25 -19.65 24.87
N LYS A 221 12.80 -18.73 25.75
CA LYS A 221 12.58 -18.98 27.18
C LYS A 221 11.13 -19.32 27.54
N MET A 222 10.15 -18.97 26.71
CA MET A 222 8.72 -19.05 27.08
C MET A 222 7.89 -20.02 26.23
N MET A 223 8.32 -20.38 25.02
CA MET A 223 7.60 -21.38 24.23
C MET A 223 7.94 -22.79 24.74
N LYS A 224 6.95 -23.46 25.33
CA LYS A 224 6.96 -24.93 25.47
C LYS A 224 6.88 -25.53 24.06
N GLU A 225 7.62 -26.62 23.81
CA GLU A 225 7.51 -27.34 22.55
C GLU A 225 6.04 -27.74 22.30
N GLY A 226 5.50 -27.35 21.13
CA GLY A 226 4.16 -27.75 20.68
C GLY A 226 3.06 -26.69 20.75
N MET A 227 3.31 -25.48 21.23
CA MET A 227 2.29 -24.41 21.20
C MET A 227 2.11 -23.86 19.78
N GLU A 228 0.90 -23.93 19.23
CA GLU A 228 0.57 -23.29 17.96
C GLU A 228 0.46 -21.77 18.15
N ILE A 229 0.97 -21.01 17.18
CA ILE A 229 0.88 -19.55 17.17
C ILE A 229 -0.47 -19.22 16.54
N GLU A 230 -1.36 -18.56 17.30
CA GLU A 230 -2.60 -18.03 16.74
C GLU A 230 -2.29 -17.02 15.63
N PRO A 231 -2.97 -17.10 14.47
CA PRO A 231 -2.74 -16.17 13.38
C PRO A 231 -3.14 -14.74 13.78
N LEU A 232 -2.36 -13.76 13.33
CA LEU A 232 -2.79 -12.36 13.38
C LEU A 232 -3.99 -12.18 12.44
N GLU A 233 -5.10 -11.66 12.95
CA GLU A 233 -6.27 -11.33 12.14
C GLU A 233 -6.26 -9.87 11.68
N ILE A 234 -6.40 -9.64 10.38
CA ILE A 234 -6.53 -8.31 9.77
C ILE A 234 -7.81 -8.29 8.94
N THR A 235 -8.78 -7.47 9.35
CA THR A 235 -10.05 -7.32 8.62
C THR A 235 -10.18 -5.91 8.08
N ILE A 236 -10.51 -5.79 6.80
CA ILE A 236 -10.84 -4.52 6.15
C ILE A 236 -12.24 -4.68 5.55
N ASP A 237 -13.19 -3.88 6.02
CA ASP A 237 -14.60 -3.96 5.61
C ASP A 237 -15.07 -2.59 5.09
N ARG A 238 -15.77 -2.59 3.95
CA ARG A 238 -16.44 -1.40 3.39
C ARG A 238 -15.51 -0.18 3.29
N SER A 239 -14.31 -0.38 2.77
CA SER A 239 -13.26 0.63 2.81
C SER A 239 -12.66 0.92 1.44
N LEU A 240 -12.14 2.14 1.29
CA LEU A 240 -11.37 2.57 0.13
C LEU A 240 -9.92 2.77 0.54
N ILE A 241 -9.00 2.12 -0.16
CA ILE A 241 -7.56 2.30 0.05
C ILE A 241 -6.92 2.69 -1.28
N ARG A 242 -6.23 3.82 -1.30
CA ARG A 242 -5.66 4.37 -2.52
C ARG A 242 -4.31 5.05 -2.32
N GLY A 243 -3.55 5.12 -3.40
CA GLY A 243 -2.25 5.79 -3.44
C GLY A 243 -1.14 4.89 -3.95
N HIS A 244 0.02 5.48 -4.20
CA HIS A 244 1.19 4.73 -4.66
C HIS A 244 1.87 4.02 -3.48
N ALA A 245 1.35 2.85 -3.12
CA ALA A 245 1.82 2.01 -2.01
C ALA A 245 1.42 0.54 -2.21
N ASP A 246 2.10 -0.36 -1.51
CA ASP A 246 1.58 -1.71 -1.23
C ASP A 246 0.46 -1.62 -0.17
N LEU A 247 -0.52 -2.52 -0.21
CA LEU A 247 -1.49 -2.62 0.89
C LEU A 247 -0.87 -3.32 2.10
N VAL A 248 -0.40 -4.56 1.95
CA VAL A 248 0.22 -5.33 3.04
C VAL A 248 1.60 -5.80 2.66
N ARG A 249 2.60 -5.43 3.47
CA ARG A 249 3.96 -5.94 3.36
C ARG A 249 4.27 -6.91 4.49
N VAL A 250 4.66 -8.14 4.15
CA VAL A 250 4.98 -9.19 5.11
C VAL A 250 6.49 -9.40 5.21
N ARG A 251 7.06 -9.02 6.35
CA ARG A 251 8.50 -9.15 6.67
C ARG A 251 8.76 -10.16 7.78
N GLN A 252 7.89 -11.15 7.89
CA GLN A 252 7.93 -12.23 8.86
C GLN A 252 7.44 -13.54 8.23
N ILE A 253 7.44 -14.61 9.02
CA ILE A 253 6.97 -15.95 8.62
C ILE A 253 5.90 -16.51 9.56
N ASP A 254 5.42 -15.68 10.49
CA ASP A 254 4.33 -16.03 11.39
C ASP A 254 3.00 -16.07 10.61
N PRO A 255 2.04 -16.93 10.99
CA PRO A 255 0.76 -17.02 10.32
C PRO A 255 -0.08 -15.74 10.48
N ALA A 256 -0.86 -15.41 9.46
CA ALA A 256 -1.78 -14.27 9.47
C ALA A 256 -2.99 -14.53 8.58
N GLU A 257 -4.12 -13.93 8.91
CA GLU A 257 -5.34 -13.94 8.11
C GLU A 257 -5.68 -12.51 7.70
N LEU A 258 -5.82 -12.29 6.39
CA LEU A 258 -6.17 -10.99 5.81
C LEU A 258 -7.51 -11.11 5.09
N SER A 259 -8.57 -10.56 5.67
CA SER A 259 -9.92 -10.57 5.12
C SER A 259 -10.33 -9.20 4.63
N LEU A 260 -10.69 -9.10 3.35
CA LEU A 260 -11.23 -7.89 2.71
C LEU A 260 -12.65 -8.15 2.24
N ASN A 261 -13.59 -7.33 2.69
CA ASN A 261 -15.01 -7.43 2.34
C ASN A 261 -15.53 -6.09 1.83
N HIS A 262 -16.13 -6.06 0.63
CA HIS A 262 -16.62 -4.83 0.00
C HIS A 262 -15.54 -3.73 0.00
N CYS A 263 -14.40 -3.97 -0.63
CA CYS A 263 -13.27 -3.04 -0.59
C CYS A 263 -12.86 -2.57 -1.99
N VAL A 264 -12.57 -1.28 -2.12
CA VAL A 264 -11.94 -0.72 -3.32
C VAL A 264 -10.47 -0.44 -3.03
N LEU A 265 -9.60 -0.96 -3.90
CA LEU A 265 -8.16 -0.79 -3.82
C LEU A 265 -7.64 -0.12 -5.10
N GLY A 266 -7.09 1.09 -4.98
CA GLY A 266 -6.38 1.78 -6.06
C GLY A 266 -4.91 1.96 -5.71
N LEU A 267 -4.11 0.92 -5.94
CA LEU A 267 -2.76 0.80 -5.41
C LEU A 267 -1.71 0.92 -6.51
N GLY A 268 -0.77 1.84 -6.40
CA GLY A 268 0.40 1.85 -7.28
C GLY A 268 1.37 0.69 -7.06
N GLY A 269 1.24 -0.03 -5.93
CA GLY A 269 2.00 -1.24 -5.62
C GLY A 269 1.14 -2.51 -5.68
N SER A 270 1.46 -3.45 -4.82
CA SER A 270 0.80 -4.75 -4.69
C SER A 270 -0.24 -4.80 -3.56
N LEU A 271 -1.23 -5.68 -3.65
CA LEU A 271 -2.12 -5.96 -2.50
C LEU A 271 -1.32 -6.65 -1.40
N LEU A 272 -0.61 -7.73 -1.73
CA LEU A 272 0.24 -8.45 -0.79
C LEU A 272 1.68 -8.54 -1.31
N HIS A 273 2.64 -8.10 -0.51
CA HIS A 273 4.07 -8.18 -0.82
C HIS A 273 4.82 -8.88 0.32
N ALA A 274 5.18 -10.14 0.14
CA ALA A 274 5.92 -10.94 1.11
C ALA A 274 7.41 -10.98 0.76
N THR A 275 8.24 -10.41 1.64
CA THR A 275 9.72 -10.46 1.50
C THR A 275 10.39 -11.46 2.44
N GLY A 276 9.64 -12.02 3.39
CA GLY A 276 10.12 -13.05 4.31
C GLY A 276 11.22 -12.57 5.27
N ILE A 277 11.96 -13.53 5.84
CA ILE A 277 13.09 -13.30 6.75
C ILE A 277 14.36 -14.01 6.27
N GLY A 278 15.52 -13.39 6.47
CA GLY A 278 16.82 -14.08 6.34
C GLY A 278 17.19 -14.90 7.58
N GLY A 279 18.35 -15.55 7.53
CA GLY A 279 18.92 -16.27 8.69
C GLY A 279 18.66 -17.77 8.66
N THR A 280 18.47 -18.38 9.84
CA THR A 280 18.30 -19.83 9.98
C THR A 280 16.96 -20.29 9.44
N ALA A 281 16.97 -21.43 8.74
CA ALA A 281 15.75 -22.09 8.26
C ALA A 281 14.74 -22.29 9.39
N PRO A 282 13.48 -21.83 9.23
CA PRO A 282 12.46 -22.04 10.23
C PRO A 282 11.99 -23.50 10.24
N LYS A 283 11.66 -24.03 11.42
CA LYS A 283 11.13 -25.40 11.57
C LYS A 283 9.76 -25.57 10.91
N LYS A 284 8.94 -24.53 10.92
CA LYS A 284 7.63 -24.44 10.26
C LYS A 284 7.51 -23.06 9.62
N ARG A 285 6.85 -22.98 8.47
CA ARG A 285 6.45 -21.71 7.85
C ARG A 285 4.99 -21.46 8.17
N GLY A 286 4.67 -20.23 8.59
CA GLY A 286 3.29 -19.78 8.66
C GLY A 286 2.66 -19.69 7.29
N VAL A 287 1.34 -19.68 7.29
CA VAL A 287 0.52 -19.40 6.11
C VAL A 287 -0.10 -18.02 6.30
N VAL A 288 -0.05 -17.21 5.24
CA VAL A 288 -0.89 -16.02 5.10
C VAL A 288 -2.15 -16.43 4.35
N GLU A 289 -3.27 -16.50 5.06
CA GLU A 289 -4.61 -16.67 4.47
C GLU A 289 -5.08 -15.31 3.94
N LEU A 290 -5.59 -15.29 2.71
CA LEU A 290 -6.07 -14.10 2.03
C LEU A 290 -7.50 -14.34 1.57
N ASP A 291 -8.47 -13.73 2.26
CA ASP A 291 -9.90 -13.86 1.98
C ASP A 291 -10.44 -12.58 1.34
N LEU A 292 -10.81 -12.66 0.06
CA LEU A 292 -11.24 -11.51 -0.75
C LEU A 292 -12.68 -11.71 -1.23
N VAL A 293 -13.61 -10.93 -0.71
CA VAL A 293 -15.04 -11.01 -1.06
C VAL A 293 -15.54 -9.63 -1.47
N HIS A 294 -16.10 -9.52 -2.68
CA HIS A 294 -16.53 -8.22 -3.22
C HIS A 294 -15.39 -7.18 -3.19
N VAL A 295 -14.22 -7.56 -3.69
CA VAL A 295 -13.07 -6.65 -3.80
C VAL A 295 -12.95 -6.16 -5.24
N THR A 296 -12.82 -4.84 -5.43
CA THR A 296 -12.40 -4.27 -6.71
C THR A 296 -11.01 -3.68 -6.54
N ALA A 297 -10.01 -4.26 -7.21
CA ALA A 297 -8.64 -3.79 -7.14
C ALA A 297 -8.12 -3.33 -8.51
N LEU A 298 -7.51 -2.15 -8.55
CA LEU A 298 -6.63 -1.69 -9.61
C LEU A 298 -5.22 -1.60 -9.03
N VAL A 299 -4.30 -2.41 -9.55
CA VAL A 299 -2.92 -2.49 -9.06
C VAL A 299 -1.90 -2.02 -10.10
N GLY A 300 -0.85 -1.33 -9.63
CA GLY A 300 0.31 -0.91 -10.42
C GLY A 300 1.35 -2.01 -10.58
N GLU A 301 1.44 -2.91 -9.59
CA GLU A 301 2.31 -4.08 -9.60
C GLU A 301 1.45 -5.37 -9.63
N ASN A 302 1.75 -6.35 -8.78
CA ASN A 302 1.03 -7.64 -8.74
C ASN A 302 -0.09 -7.62 -7.70
N LEU A 303 -1.11 -8.47 -7.83
CA LEU A 303 -2.02 -8.72 -6.71
C LEU A 303 -1.25 -9.35 -5.54
N ILE A 304 -0.46 -10.39 -5.84
CA ILE A 304 0.40 -11.08 -4.87
C ILE A 304 1.83 -11.09 -5.38
N ARG A 305 2.78 -10.63 -4.54
CA ARG A 305 4.21 -10.66 -4.82
C ARG A 305 4.95 -11.38 -3.70
N LEU A 306 5.70 -12.43 -4.05
CA LEU A 306 6.64 -13.09 -3.14
C LEU A 306 8.06 -12.85 -3.66
N ASP A 307 8.89 -12.22 -2.85
CA ASP A 307 10.24 -11.84 -3.22
C ASP A 307 11.23 -12.27 -2.13
N SER A 308 11.90 -13.39 -2.37
CA SER A 308 12.89 -13.90 -1.42
C SER A 308 14.23 -13.16 -1.49
N GLY A 309 14.39 -12.22 -2.41
CA GLY A 309 15.62 -11.44 -2.60
C GLY A 309 16.79 -12.24 -3.18
N GLU A 310 17.92 -11.56 -3.38
CA GLU A 310 19.16 -12.17 -3.87
C GLU A 310 19.81 -13.08 -2.81
N GLU A 311 19.81 -12.64 -1.55
CA GLU A 311 20.15 -13.48 -0.42
C GLU A 311 18.96 -14.35 -0.04
N ARG A 312 19.22 -15.62 0.32
CA ARG A 312 18.15 -16.55 0.66
C ARG A 312 17.30 -16.05 1.83
N ARG A 313 16.02 -15.75 1.56
CA ARG A 313 15.00 -15.49 2.59
C ARG A 313 13.93 -16.56 2.58
N TYR A 314 13.35 -16.80 3.75
CA TYR A 314 12.19 -17.66 3.93
C TYR A 314 10.94 -16.79 3.90
N VAL A 315 10.15 -16.95 2.84
CA VAL A 315 8.82 -16.34 2.70
C VAL A 315 7.74 -17.29 3.25
N PRO A 316 6.63 -16.75 3.78
CA PRO A 316 5.47 -17.57 4.15
C PRO A 316 4.79 -18.16 2.90
N SER A 317 4.03 -19.23 3.09
CA SER A 317 3.07 -19.68 2.07
C SER A 317 1.87 -18.74 2.06
N VAL A 318 1.24 -18.59 0.90
CA VAL A 318 0.03 -17.77 0.71
C VAL A 318 -1.09 -18.67 0.23
N ARG A 319 -2.22 -18.61 0.93
CA ARG A 319 -3.45 -19.30 0.54
C ARG A 319 -4.51 -18.25 0.27
N ALA A 320 -4.93 -18.15 -0.98
CA ALA A 320 -5.91 -17.18 -1.42
C ALA A 320 -7.28 -17.84 -1.60
N HIS A 321 -8.28 -17.24 -1.00
CA HIS A 321 -9.70 -17.51 -1.15
C HIS A 321 -10.34 -16.24 -1.69
N SER A 322 -10.98 -16.33 -2.85
CA SER A 322 -11.55 -15.13 -3.46
C SER A 322 -12.85 -15.44 -4.16
N ARG A 323 -13.85 -14.58 -3.95
CA ARG A 323 -15.08 -14.61 -4.70
C ARG A 323 -15.63 -13.25 -5.02
N ASP A 324 -16.44 -13.20 -6.07
CA ASP A 324 -17.22 -12.02 -6.45
C ASP A 324 -16.36 -10.76 -6.58
N SER A 325 -15.10 -10.91 -7.00
CA SER A 325 -14.09 -9.86 -7.00
C SER A 325 -13.63 -9.53 -8.41
N ILE A 326 -13.23 -8.27 -8.61
CA ILE A 326 -12.66 -7.78 -9.87
C ILE A 326 -11.21 -7.36 -9.60
N PHE A 327 -10.28 -7.90 -10.38
CA PHE A 327 -8.86 -7.56 -10.32
C PHE A 327 -8.45 -6.97 -11.67
N SER A 328 -7.90 -5.77 -11.64
CA SER A 328 -7.40 -5.03 -12.80
C SER A 328 -5.95 -4.61 -12.58
N HIS A 329 -5.24 -4.38 -13.68
CA HIS A 329 -3.88 -3.83 -13.69
C HIS A 329 -3.84 -2.57 -14.55
N VAL A 330 -2.76 -1.79 -14.45
CA VAL A 330 -2.51 -0.64 -15.35
C VAL A 330 -1.38 -0.87 -16.37
N ASN A 331 -0.55 -1.91 -16.16
CA ASN A 331 0.74 -2.11 -16.83
C ASN A 331 0.96 -3.56 -17.29
N ASP A 332 -0.10 -4.38 -17.36
CA ASP A 332 -0.07 -5.82 -17.68
C ASP A 332 0.97 -6.60 -16.86
N ARG A 333 1.09 -6.21 -15.59
CA ARG A 333 1.91 -6.93 -14.61
C ARG A 333 1.22 -8.27 -14.31
N PRO A 334 2.00 -9.36 -14.11
CA PRO A 334 1.42 -10.64 -13.72
C PRO A 334 0.51 -10.53 -12.50
N LEU A 335 -0.60 -11.26 -12.46
CA LEU A 335 -1.48 -11.28 -11.27
C LEU A 335 -0.70 -11.71 -10.03
N VAL A 336 0.12 -12.76 -10.15
CA VAL A 336 1.05 -13.24 -9.13
C VAL A 336 2.47 -13.26 -9.67
N SER A 337 3.40 -12.69 -8.91
CA SER A 337 4.84 -12.77 -9.21
C SER A 337 5.59 -13.40 -8.04
N MET A 338 6.48 -14.34 -8.36
CA MET A 338 7.39 -14.94 -7.41
C MET A 338 8.82 -14.88 -7.94
N ALA A 339 9.72 -14.31 -7.14
CA ALA A 339 11.11 -14.10 -7.53
C ALA A 339 12.06 -14.29 -6.34
N GLY A 340 13.34 -14.49 -6.65
CA GLY A 340 14.44 -14.49 -5.70
C GLY A 340 15.14 -15.84 -5.59
N ASN A 341 15.95 -15.99 -4.56
CA ASN A 341 16.86 -17.11 -4.34
C ASN A 341 16.16 -18.31 -3.66
N ILE A 342 15.11 -18.83 -4.31
CA ILE A 342 14.40 -20.06 -3.96
C ILE A 342 14.21 -20.87 -5.25
N ASP A 343 14.24 -22.20 -5.14
CA ASP A 343 13.99 -23.09 -6.28
C ASP A 343 12.54 -23.02 -6.76
N LEU A 344 12.33 -23.29 -8.05
CA LEU A 344 11.04 -23.09 -8.70
C LEU A 344 9.95 -24.04 -8.18
N GLU A 345 10.29 -25.27 -7.82
CA GLU A 345 9.34 -26.24 -7.26
C GLU A 345 8.84 -25.79 -5.89
N MET A 346 9.73 -25.28 -5.04
CA MET A 346 9.37 -24.65 -3.78
C MET A 346 8.45 -23.44 -4.01
N PHE A 347 8.71 -22.57 -5.00
CA PHE A 347 7.80 -21.46 -5.32
C PHE A 347 6.40 -21.93 -5.68
N ARG A 348 6.27 -23.00 -6.48
CA ARG A 348 4.96 -23.59 -6.80
C ARG A 348 4.22 -24.07 -5.54
N GLY A 349 4.94 -24.58 -4.55
CA GLY A 349 4.37 -24.99 -3.26
C GLY A 349 4.02 -23.84 -2.30
N LEU A 350 4.42 -22.60 -2.60
CA LEU A 350 4.18 -21.44 -1.74
C LEU A 350 2.84 -20.75 -2.01
N LEU A 351 2.16 -21.06 -3.12
CA LEU A 351 0.84 -20.52 -3.43
C LEU A 351 -0.19 -21.63 -3.55
N ALA A 352 -1.36 -21.41 -2.95
CA ALA A 352 -2.57 -22.09 -3.38
C ALA A 352 -3.70 -21.09 -3.54
N TRP A 353 -4.43 -21.19 -4.65
CA TRP A 353 -5.65 -20.42 -4.89
C TRP A 353 -6.84 -21.37 -4.79
N ARG A 354 -7.57 -21.30 -3.67
CA ARG A 354 -8.64 -22.25 -3.34
C ARG A 354 -9.99 -21.56 -3.44
N ASN A 355 -10.98 -22.29 -3.94
CA ASN A 355 -12.38 -21.84 -3.98
C ASN A 355 -12.54 -20.49 -4.69
N GLY A 356 -11.79 -20.27 -5.77
CA GLY A 356 -11.97 -19.09 -6.61
C GLY A 356 -13.34 -19.15 -7.27
N GLU A 357 -14.27 -18.27 -6.91
CA GLU A 357 -15.63 -18.29 -7.45
C GLU A 357 -16.02 -16.93 -8.01
N LYS A 358 -16.47 -16.86 -9.27
CA LYS A 358 -16.95 -15.59 -9.87
C LYS A 358 -15.95 -14.43 -9.71
N ASN A 359 -14.67 -14.72 -9.93
CA ASN A 359 -13.65 -13.67 -10.02
C ASN A 359 -13.45 -13.23 -11.46
N PHE A 360 -13.21 -11.94 -11.63
CA PHE A 360 -13.12 -11.29 -12.92
C PHE A 360 -11.76 -10.63 -13.03
N PHE A 361 -10.94 -11.15 -13.93
CA PHE A 361 -9.60 -10.63 -14.20
C PHE A 361 -9.69 -9.76 -15.45
N ASP A 362 -9.37 -8.49 -15.29
CA ASP A 362 -9.50 -7.47 -16.34
C ASP A 362 -8.28 -7.53 -17.27
N ASP A 363 -8.39 -8.42 -18.25
CA ASP A 363 -7.45 -8.60 -19.36
C ASP A 363 -5.98 -8.82 -18.94
N TYR A 364 -5.75 -9.79 -18.05
CA TYR A 364 -4.38 -10.20 -17.68
C TYR A 364 -3.78 -11.10 -18.75
N SER A 365 -2.56 -10.81 -19.21
CA SER A 365 -1.82 -11.74 -20.08
C SER A 365 -1.18 -12.89 -19.29
N VAL A 366 -0.61 -12.57 -18.12
CA VAL A 366 0.09 -13.52 -17.24
C VAL A 366 -0.59 -13.58 -15.87
N PHE A 367 -0.95 -14.79 -15.44
CA PHE A 367 -1.54 -15.02 -14.12
C PHE A 367 -0.50 -15.35 -13.07
N TRP A 368 0.53 -16.11 -13.43
CA TRP A 368 1.57 -16.48 -12.49
C TRP A 368 2.93 -16.49 -13.18
N TRP A 369 3.83 -15.63 -12.73
CA TRP A 369 5.22 -15.57 -13.19
C TRP A 369 6.15 -16.10 -12.09
N LEU A 370 7.07 -16.99 -12.46
CA LEU A 370 7.97 -17.73 -11.55
C LEU A 370 9.45 -17.48 -11.91
N GLY A 371 9.96 -16.30 -11.57
CA GLY A 371 11.40 -15.97 -11.70
C GLY A 371 11.93 -15.71 -13.12
N SER A 372 11.18 -16.12 -14.16
CA SER A 372 11.63 -16.10 -15.55
C SER A 372 10.43 -16.07 -16.51
N ASP A 373 10.61 -15.42 -17.67
CA ASP A 373 9.57 -15.32 -18.72
C ASP A 373 9.29 -16.65 -19.42
N LYS A 374 10.12 -17.68 -19.18
CA LYS A 374 9.86 -19.06 -19.63
C LYS A 374 8.94 -19.82 -18.66
N ASP A 375 8.79 -19.31 -17.45
CA ASP A 375 8.11 -19.97 -16.34
C ASP A 375 6.87 -19.18 -15.96
N THR A 376 5.95 -19.06 -16.92
CA THR A 376 4.70 -18.31 -16.80
C THR A 376 3.49 -19.20 -16.97
N ILE A 377 2.41 -18.87 -16.28
CA ILE A 377 1.10 -19.49 -16.42
C ILE A 377 0.10 -18.41 -16.83
N ASP A 378 -0.63 -18.67 -17.91
CA ASP A 378 -1.73 -17.86 -18.42
C ASP A 378 -3.05 -18.23 -17.71
N PHE A 379 -4.17 -17.64 -18.14
CA PHE A 379 -5.48 -17.98 -17.56
C PHE A 379 -5.89 -19.45 -17.79
N THR A 380 -5.48 -20.05 -18.92
CA THR A 380 -5.81 -21.44 -19.23
C THR A 380 -5.13 -22.39 -18.25
N GLY A 381 -3.82 -22.23 -18.06
CA GLY A 381 -3.07 -23.01 -17.07
C GLY A 381 -3.52 -22.72 -15.64
N TRP A 382 -3.89 -21.47 -15.33
CA TRP A 382 -4.45 -21.11 -14.02
C TRP A 382 -5.74 -21.89 -13.72
N LYS A 383 -6.64 -22.01 -14.71
CA LYS A 383 -7.86 -22.80 -14.58
C LYS A 383 -7.58 -24.29 -14.40
N GLN A 384 -6.62 -24.84 -15.14
CA GLN A 384 -6.23 -26.25 -14.99
C GLN A 384 -5.69 -26.53 -13.59
N GLN A 385 -4.90 -25.61 -13.03
CA GLN A 385 -4.30 -25.76 -11.71
C GLN A 385 -5.31 -25.64 -10.57
N TRP A 386 -6.25 -24.68 -10.64
CA TRP A 386 -7.08 -24.30 -9.49
C TRP A 386 -8.59 -24.52 -9.65
N SER A 387 -9.08 -24.78 -10.86
CA SER A 387 -10.50 -24.97 -11.18
C SER A 387 -11.43 -23.87 -10.62
N PRO A 388 -11.16 -22.57 -10.87
CA PRO A 388 -11.96 -21.49 -10.31
C PRO A 388 -13.35 -21.43 -10.97
N ALA A 389 -14.40 -21.71 -10.20
CA ALA A 389 -15.78 -21.79 -10.67
C ALA A 389 -16.29 -20.42 -11.16
N GLY A 390 -16.82 -20.35 -12.38
CA GLY A 390 -17.44 -19.15 -12.93
C GLY A 390 -16.53 -17.92 -13.06
N SER A 391 -15.22 -18.07 -12.85
CA SER A 391 -14.25 -16.98 -12.99
C SER A 391 -13.86 -16.80 -14.47
N ARG A 392 -13.60 -15.56 -14.89
CA ARG A 392 -13.24 -15.23 -16.28
C ARG A 392 -12.08 -14.23 -16.33
N ASN A 393 -11.30 -14.32 -17.40
CA ASN A 393 -10.34 -13.32 -17.81
C ASN A 393 -10.82 -12.67 -19.11
N GLY A 394 -10.92 -11.35 -19.13
CA GLY A 394 -11.37 -10.57 -20.27
C GLY A 394 -11.67 -9.14 -19.87
N THR A 395 -11.92 -8.29 -20.85
CA THR A 395 -12.15 -6.86 -20.62
C THR A 395 -13.33 -6.61 -19.70
N VAL A 396 -13.13 -5.78 -18.67
CA VAL A 396 -14.20 -5.24 -17.84
C VAL A 396 -14.55 -3.83 -18.33
N ALA A 397 -15.83 -3.59 -18.58
CA ALA A 397 -16.31 -2.30 -19.02
C ALA A 397 -16.53 -1.37 -17.82
N TRP A 398 -15.64 -0.39 -17.66
CA TRP A 398 -15.73 0.66 -16.66
C TRP A 398 -16.50 1.88 -17.20
N GLN A 399 -17.31 2.51 -16.35
CA GLN A 399 -18.11 3.69 -16.70
C GLN A 399 -17.24 4.88 -17.12
N SER A 400 -16.09 5.02 -16.45
CA SER A 400 -15.09 6.03 -16.76
C SER A 400 -13.88 5.33 -17.37
N PRO A 401 -13.33 5.82 -18.50
CA PRO A 401 -12.05 5.33 -18.99
C PRO A 401 -10.98 5.47 -17.92
N ARG A 402 -10.24 4.39 -17.65
CA ARG A 402 -9.12 4.44 -16.72
C ARG A 402 -7.89 4.98 -17.43
N ALA A 403 -7.21 5.93 -16.79
CA ALA A 403 -5.88 6.31 -17.24
C ALA A 403 -4.93 5.11 -17.07
N THR A 404 -4.12 4.85 -18.07
CA THR A 404 -3.15 3.75 -18.10
C THR A 404 -1.75 4.27 -17.81
N GLY A 405 -0.85 3.35 -17.45
CA GLY A 405 0.56 3.68 -17.30
C GLY A 405 0.92 4.44 -16.04
N ASP A 406 2.09 5.07 -16.10
CA ASP A 406 2.76 5.70 -14.98
C ASP A 406 2.15 7.03 -14.53
N GLU A 407 1.32 7.68 -15.34
CA GLU A 407 0.78 9.01 -15.04
C GLU A 407 -0.45 8.99 -14.11
N LEU A 408 -0.93 7.79 -13.74
CA LEU A 408 -2.11 7.65 -12.91
C LEU A 408 -1.88 8.27 -11.51
N ALA A 409 -2.70 9.26 -11.17
CA ALA A 409 -2.71 9.89 -9.85
C ALA A 409 -3.45 8.99 -8.84
N TRP A 410 -2.77 7.93 -8.37
CA TRP A 410 -3.32 6.92 -7.46
C TRP A 410 -4.03 7.51 -6.22
N ASP A 411 -3.51 8.60 -5.66
CA ASP A 411 -4.07 9.26 -4.47
C ASP A 411 -5.35 10.04 -4.77
N ARG A 412 -5.72 10.20 -6.04
CA ARG A 412 -6.91 10.92 -6.51
C ARG A 412 -8.05 10.00 -6.96
N LEU A 413 -7.79 8.70 -7.12
CA LEU A 413 -8.80 7.71 -7.50
C LEU A 413 -10.00 7.75 -6.55
N GLY A 414 -11.20 7.99 -7.07
CA GLY A 414 -12.46 8.01 -6.37
C GLY A 414 -13.33 6.80 -6.71
N LEU A 415 -14.48 6.66 -6.04
CA LEU A 415 -15.38 5.53 -6.27
C LEU A 415 -15.90 5.47 -7.72
N THR A 416 -16.05 6.62 -8.38
CA THR A 416 -16.49 6.72 -9.79
C THR A 416 -15.54 6.05 -10.78
N ASP A 417 -14.25 5.92 -10.43
CA ASP A 417 -13.24 5.24 -11.28
C ASP A 417 -13.37 3.70 -11.25
N PHE A 418 -14.22 3.19 -10.35
CA PHE A 418 -14.48 1.77 -10.14
C PHE A 418 -15.94 1.40 -10.43
N ARG A 419 -16.72 2.31 -11.00
CA ARG A 419 -18.09 2.02 -11.41
C ARG A 419 -18.09 1.25 -12.73
N LEU A 420 -18.81 0.13 -12.79
CA LEU A 420 -19.06 -0.59 -14.05
C LEU A 420 -19.93 0.25 -14.97
N ALA A 421 -19.70 0.15 -16.29
CA ALA A 421 -20.48 0.89 -17.28
C ALA A 421 -21.92 0.37 -17.34
N ASP A 422 -22.88 1.29 -17.31
CA ASP A 422 -24.29 0.92 -17.18
C ASP A 422 -24.81 0.16 -18.42
N GLU A 423 -24.37 0.58 -19.61
CA GLU A 423 -24.77 0.02 -20.91
C GLU A 423 -23.76 -1.00 -21.48
N ALA A 424 -22.92 -1.59 -20.62
CA ALA A 424 -21.94 -2.59 -21.05
C ALA A 424 -22.62 -3.89 -21.51
N ALA A 425 -22.02 -4.52 -22.53
CA ALA A 425 -22.42 -5.88 -22.92
C ALA A 425 -22.25 -6.86 -21.73
N PRO A 426 -23.13 -7.87 -21.56
CA PRO A 426 -23.10 -8.77 -20.40
C PRO A 426 -21.76 -9.49 -20.17
N GLU A 427 -21.04 -9.79 -21.25
CA GLU A 427 -19.70 -10.38 -21.20
C GLU A 427 -18.64 -9.45 -20.60
N ASN A 428 -18.88 -8.14 -20.60
CA ASN A 428 -17.96 -7.12 -20.08
C ASN A 428 -18.47 -6.46 -18.78
N ARG A 429 -19.68 -6.82 -18.31
CA ARG A 429 -20.23 -6.40 -17.02
C ARG A 429 -20.27 -7.57 -16.03
N PRO A 430 -19.27 -7.71 -15.15
CA PRO A 430 -19.22 -8.77 -14.15
C PRO A 430 -20.44 -8.85 -13.23
N VAL A 431 -20.99 -10.04 -13.03
CA VAL A 431 -22.10 -10.30 -12.10
C VAL A 431 -21.66 -11.32 -11.04
N ALA A 432 -21.86 -10.97 -9.78
CA ALA A 432 -21.56 -11.77 -8.60
C ALA A 432 -22.52 -12.97 -8.44
N THR A 433 -22.20 -13.85 -7.49
CA THR A 433 -23.02 -14.98 -7.08
C THR A 433 -24.38 -14.56 -6.51
N ASP A 434 -24.46 -13.38 -5.89
CA ASP A 434 -25.68 -12.82 -5.31
C ASP A 434 -26.57 -12.06 -6.32
N GLY A 435 -26.17 -12.01 -7.60
CA GLY A 435 -26.88 -11.32 -8.67
C GLY A 435 -26.60 -9.82 -8.76
N THR A 436 -25.77 -9.26 -7.87
CA THR A 436 -25.30 -7.86 -7.97
C THR A 436 -24.10 -7.74 -8.92
N ASP A 437 -23.68 -6.50 -9.18
CA ASP A 437 -22.40 -6.25 -9.87
C ASP A 437 -21.25 -6.86 -9.06
N ALA A 438 -20.35 -7.60 -9.73
CA ALA A 438 -19.18 -8.14 -9.05
C ALA A 438 -18.22 -7.03 -8.62
N GLY A 439 -17.34 -7.36 -7.66
CA GLY A 439 -16.47 -6.40 -7.01
C GLY A 439 -17.18 -5.68 -5.85
N ALA A 440 -16.59 -4.59 -5.41
CA ALA A 440 -17.09 -3.83 -4.27
C ALA A 440 -18.39 -3.12 -4.58
N ASN A 441 -19.37 -3.30 -3.70
CA ASN A 441 -20.58 -2.49 -3.70
C ASN A 441 -20.26 -1.05 -3.29
N LEU A 442 -20.17 -0.15 -4.28
CA LEU A 442 -19.74 1.24 -4.09
C LEU A 442 -20.71 2.07 -3.21
N SER A 443 -21.98 1.67 -3.10
CA SER A 443 -22.96 2.34 -2.25
C SER A 443 -22.74 2.14 -0.75
N LEU A 444 -21.96 1.11 -0.39
CA LEU A 444 -21.61 0.81 1.00
C LEU A 444 -20.35 1.54 1.47
N LEU A 445 -19.61 2.17 0.55
CA LEU A 445 -18.30 2.74 0.83
C LEU A 445 -18.40 4.19 1.34
N PRO A 446 -17.47 4.63 2.21
CA PRO A 446 -17.43 6.00 2.65
C PRO A 446 -17.16 6.96 1.48
N GLU A 447 -17.84 8.10 1.47
CA GLU A 447 -17.46 9.22 0.61
C GLU A 447 -16.05 9.70 0.96
N VAL A 448 -15.34 10.17 -0.07
CA VAL A 448 -13.98 10.68 0.05
C VAL A 448 -14.03 12.19 0.25
N SER A 449 -13.49 12.69 1.36
CA SER A 449 -13.37 14.13 1.57
C SER A 449 -12.51 14.76 0.47
N ARG A 450 -13.07 15.75 -0.24
CA ARG A 450 -12.28 16.57 -1.18
C ARG A 450 -11.33 17.43 -0.35
N VAL A 451 -10.04 17.14 -0.41
CA VAL A 451 -9.03 18.06 0.14
C VAL A 451 -9.01 19.28 -0.77
N VAL A 452 -9.60 20.38 -0.31
CA VAL A 452 -9.37 21.70 -0.91
C VAL A 452 -7.92 22.03 -0.61
N VAL A 453 -7.03 21.77 -1.57
CA VAL A 453 -5.67 22.29 -1.51
C VAL A 453 -5.83 23.80 -1.69
N PRO A 454 -5.45 24.65 -0.72
CA PRO A 454 -5.40 26.07 -0.95
C PRO A 454 -4.44 26.29 -2.13
N THR A 455 -4.92 26.98 -3.16
CA THR A 455 -4.08 27.39 -4.29
C THR A 455 -2.86 28.11 -3.70
N PRO A 456 -1.62 27.72 -4.06
CA PRO A 456 -0.47 28.51 -3.67
C PRO A 456 -0.61 29.91 -4.30
N GLU A 457 -0.60 30.95 -3.47
CA GLU A 457 -0.42 32.34 -3.90
C GLU A 457 0.97 32.55 -4.51
#